data_AF-A0A8H7A8X1-F1
#
_entry.id   AF-A0A8H7A8X1-F1
#
_cell.length_a   1.000
_cell.length_b   1.000
_cell.length_c   1.000
_cell.angle_alpha   90.00
_cell.angle_beta   90.00
_cell.angle_gamma   90.00
#
_symmetry.space_group_name_H-M   'P 1'
#
loop_
_entity.id
_entity.type
_entity.pdbx_description
1 polymer ?
#
loop_
_entity_poly.entity_id
_entity_poly.type
_entity_poly.pdbx_seq_one_letter_code
_entity_poly.pdbx_strand_id
1 'polypeptide(L)'
;MFRWYQRAQVCYVYLSDVSSSVLEGDSPTSLRRKPAIRKSKWFTRGWTLQELIALARVEFFSKEWNSLGDKQSVLLTLHERTGIAVRALEGSPMTIFTIEERMLWAKGRETTREEDAAYSLLDIFDIYMPLIYSKR
;
A
#
# COMPACT_ATOMS: atom_id res chain seq x y z
N MET A 1 8.36 1.19 -11.64
CA MET A 1 8.80 0.49 -10.40
C MET A 1 7.93 -0.74 -10.16
N PHE A 2 6.64 -0.66 -10.48
CA PHE A 2 5.65 -1.70 -10.34
C PHE A 2 6.01 -3.08 -10.90
N ARG A 3 6.69 -3.18 -12.06
CA ARG A 3 7.13 -4.48 -12.59
C ARG A 3 8.11 -5.22 -11.67
N TRP A 4 8.91 -4.50 -10.90
CA TRP A 4 9.79 -5.08 -9.88
C TRP A 4 8.98 -5.62 -8.71
N TYR A 5 7.97 -4.85 -8.26
CA TYR A 5 7.03 -5.29 -7.23
C TYR A 5 6.21 -6.50 -7.66
N GLN A 6 5.65 -6.53 -8.88
CA GLN A 6 4.91 -7.67 -9.41
C GLN A 6 5.73 -8.97 -9.46
N ARG A 7 7.05 -8.86 -9.60
CA ARG A 7 7.96 -10.00 -9.66
C ARG A 7 8.54 -10.39 -8.31
N ALA A 8 8.33 -9.58 -7.28
CA ALA A 8 8.81 -9.87 -5.95
C ALA A 8 7.91 -10.93 -5.28
N GLN A 9 8.53 -11.87 -4.57
CA GLN A 9 7.82 -12.95 -3.89
C GLN A 9 7.10 -12.49 -2.62
N VAL A 10 7.65 -11.46 -1.96
CA VAL A 10 7.09 -10.89 -0.73
C VAL A 10 7.51 -9.42 -0.62
N CYS A 11 6.62 -8.59 -0.08
CA CYS A 11 6.92 -7.23 0.34
C CYS A 11 6.73 -7.12 1.85
N TYR A 12 7.81 -6.72 2.53
CA TYR A 12 7.80 -6.46 3.96
C TYR A 12 7.52 -4.97 4.20
N VAL A 13 6.38 -4.68 4.84
CA VAL A 13 5.97 -3.32 5.19
C VAL A 13 6.25 -3.08 6.67
N TYR A 14 7.29 -2.30 6.93
CA TYR A 14 7.64 -1.86 8.28
C TYR A 14 6.90 -0.57 8.64
N LEU A 15 6.01 -0.64 9.63
CA LEU A 15 5.20 0.47 10.11
C LEU A 15 5.84 1.09 11.35
N SER A 16 6.76 2.03 11.14
CA SER A 16 7.53 2.68 12.22
C SER A 16 6.67 3.46 13.23
N ASP A 17 5.44 3.79 12.87
CA ASP A 17 4.48 4.56 13.68
C ASP A 17 3.38 3.69 14.32
N VAL A 18 3.49 2.36 14.18
CA VAL A 18 2.60 1.39 14.83
C VAL A 18 3.41 0.64 15.89
N SER A 19 3.03 0.75 17.15
CA SER A 19 3.65 0.02 18.25
C SER A 19 2.77 -1.13 18.73
N SER A 20 3.38 -2.28 18.99
CA SER A 20 2.68 -3.47 19.48
C SER A 20 2.40 -3.48 20.98
N SER A 21 3.08 -2.63 21.77
CA SER A 21 2.96 -2.60 23.24
C SER A 21 1.58 -2.10 23.73
N VAL A 22 0.84 -1.35 22.91
CA VAL A 22 -0.53 -0.89 23.21
C VAL A 22 -1.58 -2.01 23.02
N LEU A 23 -1.15 -3.17 22.52
CA LEU A 23 -2.01 -4.31 22.17
C LEU A 23 -2.10 -5.37 23.28
N GLU A 24 -1.34 -5.22 24.38
CA GLU A 24 -1.33 -6.12 25.55
C GLU A 24 -2.49 -5.83 26.52
N GLY A 25 -3.72 -6.06 26.08
CA GLY A 25 -4.86 -6.08 26.99
C GLY A 25 -5.92 -7.05 26.49
N ASP A 26 -5.98 -8.24 27.12
CA ASP A 26 -6.98 -9.35 27.20
C ASP A 26 -8.08 -9.55 26.13
N SER A 27 -8.02 -8.81 25.03
CA SER A 27 -8.94 -8.84 23.91
C SER A 27 -8.28 -9.62 22.77
N PRO A 28 -9.04 -10.42 21.99
CA PRO A 28 -8.48 -11.17 20.87
C PRO A 28 -7.60 -10.25 20.02
N THR A 29 -6.31 -10.57 19.98
CA THR A 29 -5.23 -9.73 19.48
C THR A 29 -5.43 -9.24 18.04
N SER A 30 -6.32 -9.88 17.27
CA SER A 30 -6.74 -9.49 15.93
C SER A 30 -7.63 -8.24 15.88
N LEU A 31 -8.44 -7.95 16.91
CA LEU A 31 -9.39 -6.82 16.92
C LEU A 31 -8.69 -5.48 17.19
N ARG A 32 -7.63 -5.45 18.02
CA ARG A 32 -6.88 -4.22 18.33
C ARG A 32 -5.80 -3.87 17.28
N ARG A 33 -5.26 -4.85 16.56
CA ARG A 33 -4.26 -4.63 15.49
C ARG A 33 -4.82 -3.81 14.31
N LYS A 34 -6.04 -4.14 13.87
CA LYS A 34 -6.68 -3.51 12.69
C LYS A 34 -6.80 -1.97 12.84
N PRO A 35 -7.28 -1.41 13.97
CA PRO A 35 -7.29 0.03 14.20
C PRO A 35 -5.92 0.71 14.15
N ALA A 36 -4.86 0.04 14.61
CA ALA A 36 -3.52 0.61 14.70
C ALA A 36 -2.87 0.73 13.31
N ILE A 37 -2.96 -0.35 12.50
CA ILE A 37 -2.51 -0.33 11.10
C ILE A 37 -3.21 0.80 10.35
N ARG A 38 -4.54 0.93 10.50
CA ARG A 38 -5.36 1.94 9.80
C ARG A 38 -4.86 3.38 9.97
N LYS A 39 -4.23 3.69 11.11
CA LYS A 39 -3.72 5.03 11.41
C LYS A 39 -2.30 5.30 10.91
N SER A 40 -1.64 4.31 10.31
CA SER A 40 -0.26 4.48 9.86
C SER A 40 -0.13 5.52 8.74
N LYS A 41 0.92 6.33 8.83
CA LYS A 41 1.42 7.24 7.79
C LYS A 41 1.84 6.50 6.52
N TRP A 42 2.03 5.19 6.56
CA TRP A 42 2.31 4.41 5.35
C TRP A 42 1.21 4.57 4.30
N PHE A 43 -0.06 4.72 4.72
CA PHE A 43 -1.20 4.94 3.82
C PHE A 43 -1.25 6.35 3.20
N THR A 44 -0.47 7.31 3.70
CA THR A 44 -0.42 8.67 3.17
C THR A 44 0.76 8.90 2.23
N ARG A 45 1.59 7.89 1.95
CA ARG A 45 2.72 8.01 1.01
C ARG A 45 2.27 7.64 -0.40
N GLY A 46 2.70 8.38 -1.42
CA GLY A 46 2.35 8.10 -2.82
C GLY A 46 2.76 6.70 -3.29
N TRP A 47 4.04 6.37 -3.15
CA TRP A 47 4.64 5.13 -3.66
C TRP A 47 4.06 3.84 -3.08
N THR A 48 3.52 3.88 -1.86
CA THR A 48 2.97 2.68 -1.20
C THR A 48 1.68 2.19 -1.85
N LEU A 49 1.08 2.98 -2.74
CA LEU A 49 -0.05 2.55 -3.56
C LEU A 49 0.36 1.43 -4.53
N GLN A 50 1.50 1.62 -5.20
CA GLN A 50 2.05 0.59 -6.09
C GLN A 50 2.45 -0.65 -5.31
N GLU A 51 3.09 -0.49 -4.16
CA GLU A 51 3.46 -1.62 -3.28
C GLU A 51 2.24 -2.45 -2.88
N LEU A 52 1.12 -1.80 -2.60
CA LEU A 52 -0.10 -2.49 -2.17
C LEU A 52 -0.82 -3.20 -3.33
N ILE A 53 -0.84 -2.61 -4.52
CA ILE A 53 -1.58 -3.14 -5.67
C ILE A 53 -0.76 -4.19 -6.44
N ALA A 54 0.54 -3.96 -6.62
CA ALA A 54 1.38 -4.79 -7.49
C ALA A 54 1.69 -6.18 -6.91
N LEU A 55 1.76 -6.30 -5.58
CA LEU A 55 2.27 -7.49 -4.91
C LEU A 55 1.15 -8.43 -4.44
N ALA A 56 1.32 -9.72 -4.73
CA ALA A 56 0.43 -10.78 -4.25
C ALA A 56 0.54 -11.00 -2.73
N ARG A 57 1.76 -10.90 -2.17
CA ARG A 57 2.03 -11.13 -0.75
C ARG A 57 2.69 -9.91 -0.12
N VAL A 58 2.02 -9.35 0.88
CA VAL A 58 2.53 -8.23 1.70
C VAL A 58 2.41 -8.64 3.16
N GLU A 59 3.47 -8.45 3.93
CA GLU A 59 3.50 -8.73 5.38
C GLU A 59 3.81 -7.46 6.16
N PHE A 60 2.98 -7.16 7.16
CA PHE A 60 3.07 -5.93 7.94
C PHE A 60 3.79 -6.19 9.27
N PHE A 61 4.70 -5.30 9.63
CA PHE A 61 5.50 -5.37 10.85
C PHE A 61 5.39 -4.07 11.64
N SER A 62 5.33 -4.17 12.97
CA SER A 62 5.34 -3.01 13.87
C SER A 62 6.73 -2.41 13.99
N LYS A 63 6.84 -1.27 14.68
CA LYS A 63 8.11 -0.65 15.07
C LYS A 63 9.04 -1.61 15.83
N GLU A 64 8.46 -2.53 16.61
CA GLU A 64 9.18 -3.55 17.38
C GLU A 64 9.42 -4.85 16.58
N TRP A 65 9.21 -4.82 15.25
CA TRP A 65 9.32 -5.98 14.36
C TRP A 65 8.36 -7.14 14.68
N ASN A 66 7.26 -6.85 15.38
CA ASN A 66 6.22 -7.84 15.59
C ASN A 66 5.31 -7.94 14.37
N SER A 67 4.98 -9.17 13.97
CA SER A 67 4.06 -9.41 12.85
C SER A 67 2.67 -8.88 13.18
N LEU A 68 2.16 -8.00 12.30
CA LEU A 68 0.85 -7.39 12.41
C LEU A 68 -0.22 -8.11 11.57
N GLY A 69 0.21 -8.99 10.67
CA GLY A 69 -0.62 -9.74 9.73
C GLY A 69 -0.12 -9.62 8.28
N ASP A 70 -0.68 -10.46 7.42
CA ASP A 70 -0.48 -10.37 5.96
C ASP A 70 -1.62 -9.58 5.28
N LYS A 71 -1.42 -9.25 4.01
CA LYS A 71 -2.40 -8.56 3.15
C LYS A 71 -3.80 -9.16 3.23
N GLN A 72 -3.91 -10.49 3.24
CA GLN A 72 -5.20 -11.20 3.24
C GLN A 72 -5.92 -11.04 4.59
N SER A 73 -5.18 -11.16 5.68
CA SER A 73 -5.69 -11.03 7.05
C SER A 73 -6.21 -9.63 7.38
N VAL A 74 -5.69 -8.60 6.71
CA VAL A 74 -6.05 -7.19 6.90
C VAL A 74 -6.77 -6.58 5.69
N LEU A 75 -7.22 -7.40 4.75
CA LEU A 75 -7.74 -6.96 3.46
C LEU A 75 -8.91 -5.98 3.57
N LEU A 76 -9.89 -6.28 4.42
CA LEU A 76 -11.02 -5.39 4.68
C LEU A 76 -10.57 -4.05 5.28
N THR A 77 -9.59 -4.08 6.19
CA THR A 77 -9.03 -2.86 6.78
C THR A 77 -8.29 -2.02 5.74
N LEU A 78 -7.60 -2.65 4.78
CA LEU A 78 -6.97 -1.97 3.66
C LEU A 78 -8.01 -1.31 2.76
N HIS A 79 -9.06 -2.03 2.39
CA HIS A 79 -10.17 -1.51 1.59
C HIS A 79 -10.82 -0.30 2.26
N GLU A 80 -11.23 -0.42 3.53
CA GLU A 80 -11.83 0.66 4.30
C GLU A 80 -10.91 1.89 4.42
N ARG A 81 -9.60 1.67 4.56
CA ARG A 81 -8.65 2.78 4.76
C ARG A 81 -8.31 3.52 3.47
N THR A 82 -8.20 2.79 2.36
CA THR A 82 -7.63 3.30 1.10
C THR A 82 -8.69 3.56 0.03
N GLY A 83 -9.89 2.97 0.16
CA GLY A 83 -10.89 2.95 -0.90
C GLY A 83 -10.52 2.04 -2.08
N ILE A 84 -9.39 1.32 -2.02
CA ILE A 84 -8.98 0.39 -3.07
C ILE A 84 -9.92 -0.79 -3.05
N ALA A 85 -10.49 -1.14 -4.20
CA ALA A 85 -11.39 -2.28 -4.33
C ALA A 85 -10.71 -3.58 -3.83
N VAL A 86 -11.47 -4.41 -3.10
CA VAL A 86 -11.00 -5.73 -2.64
C VAL A 86 -10.39 -6.53 -3.78
N ARG A 87 -11.07 -6.54 -4.94
CA ARG A 87 -10.59 -7.21 -6.15
C ARG A 87 -9.22 -6.71 -6.64
N ALA A 88 -8.95 -5.42 -6.52
CA ALA A 88 -7.64 -4.85 -6.86
C ALA A 88 -6.57 -5.28 -5.86
N LEU A 89 -6.90 -5.32 -4.56
CA LEU A 89 -6.01 -5.85 -3.52
C LEU A 89 -5.74 -7.35 -3.71
N GLU A 90 -6.67 -8.12 -4.26
CA GLU A 90 -6.50 -9.53 -4.58
C GLU A 90 -5.72 -9.76 -5.91
N GLY A 91 -5.34 -8.69 -6.62
CA GLY A 91 -4.51 -8.78 -7.82
C GLY A 91 -5.29 -8.85 -9.14
N SER A 92 -6.56 -8.43 -9.15
CA SER A 92 -7.30 -8.29 -10.42
C SER A 92 -6.60 -7.30 -11.37
N PRO A 93 -6.66 -7.51 -12.70
CA PRO A 93 -6.02 -6.63 -13.67
C PRO A 93 -6.50 -5.17 -13.54
N MET A 94 -5.60 -4.19 -13.64
CA MET A 94 -5.96 -2.76 -13.54
C MET A 94 -6.96 -2.30 -14.61
N THR A 95 -7.01 -3.02 -15.74
CA THR A 95 -7.90 -2.74 -16.88
C THR A 95 -9.39 -2.85 -16.58
N ILE A 96 -9.77 -3.54 -15.49
CA ILE A 96 -11.19 -3.67 -15.11
C ILE A 96 -11.68 -2.48 -14.27
N PHE A 97 -10.78 -1.62 -13.79
CA PHE A 97 -11.09 -0.47 -12.97
C PHE A 97 -11.04 0.82 -13.80
N THR A 98 -11.99 1.72 -13.54
CA THR A 98 -12.03 2.99 -14.28
C THR A 98 -10.86 3.88 -13.92
N ILE A 99 -10.63 4.92 -14.72
CA ILE A 99 -9.60 5.92 -14.42
C ILE A 99 -9.96 6.66 -13.14
N GLU A 100 -11.24 6.97 -12.93
CA GLU A 100 -11.75 7.66 -11.75
C GLU A 100 -11.54 6.83 -10.48
N GLU A 101 -11.83 5.52 -10.52
CA GLU A 101 -11.55 4.62 -9.40
C GLU A 101 -10.07 4.61 -9.04
N ARG A 102 -9.20 4.44 -10.04
CA ARG A 102 -7.74 4.45 -9.85
C ARG A 102 -7.24 5.79 -9.31
N MET A 103 -7.80 6.90 -9.77
CA MET A 103 -7.48 8.24 -9.26
C MET A 103 -7.93 8.42 -7.81
N LEU A 104 -9.09 7.87 -7.44
CA LEU A 104 -9.57 7.93 -6.05
C LEU A 104 -8.63 7.22 -5.08
N TRP A 105 -7.95 6.15 -5.50
CA TRP A 105 -6.97 5.44 -4.65
C TRP A 105 -5.72 6.27 -4.33
N ALA A 106 -5.43 7.27 -5.17
CA ALA A 106 -4.35 8.23 -4.96
C ALA A 106 -4.72 9.33 -3.96
N LYS A 107 -6.01 9.50 -3.65
CA LYS A 107 -6.51 10.61 -2.82
C LYS A 107 -5.92 10.55 -1.41
N GLY A 108 -5.41 11.69 -0.94
CA GLY A 108 -4.82 11.82 0.40
C GLY A 108 -3.45 11.17 0.57
N ARG A 109 -2.81 10.79 -0.56
CA ARG A 109 -1.40 10.39 -0.59
C ARG A 109 -0.54 11.58 -1.02
N GLU A 110 0.62 11.68 -0.41
CA GLU A 110 1.57 12.77 -0.56
C GLU A 110 2.93 12.22 -1.02
N THR A 111 3.62 13.01 -1.83
CA THR A 111 5.01 12.77 -2.25
C THR A 111 5.85 14.00 -1.92
N THR A 112 7.16 13.81 -1.75
CA THR A 112 8.07 14.91 -1.43
C THR A 112 8.29 15.84 -2.62
N ARG A 113 8.36 15.27 -3.83
CA ARG A 113 8.52 15.99 -5.09
C ARG A 113 7.22 15.89 -5.90
N GLU A 114 6.88 16.94 -6.65
CA GLU A 114 5.65 16.95 -7.45
C GLU A 114 5.68 15.89 -8.56
N GLU A 115 6.85 15.68 -9.16
CA GLU A 115 7.07 14.65 -10.17
C GLU A 115 6.84 13.23 -9.62
N ASP A 116 7.16 12.99 -8.35
CA ASP A 116 6.94 11.69 -7.72
C ASP A 116 5.44 11.36 -7.61
N ALA A 117 4.58 12.37 -7.52
CA ALA A 117 3.13 12.15 -7.54
C ALA A 117 2.71 11.53 -8.87
N ALA A 118 3.18 12.11 -9.98
CA ALA A 118 2.94 11.56 -11.32
C ALA A 118 3.58 10.17 -11.48
N TYR A 119 4.85 10.00 -11.07
CA TYR A 119 5.58 8.74 -11.21
C TYR A 119 4.97 7.59 -10.40
N SER A 120 4.44 7.88 -9.22
CA SER A 120 3.75 6.88 -8.38
C SER A 120 2.45 6.36 -9.00
N LEU A 121 1.90 7.05 -10.02
CA LEU A 121 0.65 6.68 -10.69
C LEU A 121 0.86 6.04 -12.05
N LEU A 122 2.00 6.25 -12.71
CA LEU A 122 2.25 5.76 -14.08
C LEU A 122 1.85 4.30 -14.28
N ASP A 123 2.36 3.42 -13.43
CA ASP A 123 2.14 1.98 -13.54
C ASP A 123 0.68 1.56 -13.23
N ILE A 124 -0.09 2.37 -12.48
CA ILE A 124 -1.51 2.11 -12.17
C ILE A 124 -2.42 2.45 -13.37
N PHE A 125 -1.99 3.42 -14.18
CA PHE A 125 -2.67 3.84 -15.41
C PHE A 125 -2.12 3.17 -16.66
N ASP A 126 -1.25 2.16 -16.52
CA ASP A 126 -0.56 1.49 -17.63
C ASP A 126 0.22 2.47 -18.53
N ILE A 127 0.72 3.57 -17.96
CA ILE A 127 1.51 4.58 -18.65
C ILE A 127 2.99 4.22 -18.51
N TYR A 128 3.67 4.07 -19.65
CA TYR A 128 5.12 3.93 -19.69
C TYR A 128 5.75 5.27 -20.06
N MET A 129 6.59 5.81 -19.16
CA MET A 129 7.46 6.94 -19.48
C MET A 129 8.90 6.42 -19.63
N PRO A 130 9.52 6.55 -20.82
CA PRO A 130 10.94 6.27 -20.97
C PRO A 130 11.72 7.17 -20.00
N LEU A 131 12.68 6.62 -19.26
CA LEU A 131 13.56 7.40 -18.40
C LEU A 131 14.48 8.25 -19.27
N ILE A 132 14.07 9.49 -19.56
CA ILE A 132 14.92 10.47 -20.22
C ILE A 132 15.78 11.12 -19.14
N TYR A 133 16.83 10.43 -18.70
CA TYR A 133 17.92 11.07 -17.96
C TYR A 133 18.77 11.87 -18.96
N SER A 134 18.30 13.05 -19.35
CA SER A 134 19.19 14.04 -19.96
C SER A 134 20.08 14.60 -18.86
N LYS A 135 21.35 14.16 -18.84
CA LYS A 135 22.39 14.87 -18.12
C LYS A 135 22.50 16.27 -18.73
N ARG A 136 22.28 17.30 -17.93
CA ARG A 136 22.89 18.61 -18.18
C ARG A 136 24.28 18.61 -17.56
#